data_AF-A0A1V8UPL7-F1
#
_entry.id   AF-A0A1V8UPL7-F1
#
_cell.length_a   1.000
_cell.length_b   1.000
_cell.length_c   1.000
_cell.angle_alpha   90.00
_cell.angle_beta   90.00
_cell.angle_gamma   90.00
#
_symmetry.space_group_name_H-M   'P 1'
#
loop_
_entity.id
_entity.type
_entity.pdbx_description
1 polymer ?
#
loop_
_entity_poly.entity_id
_entity_poly.type
_entity_poly.pdbx_seq_one_letter_code
_entity_poly.pdbx_strand_id
1 'polypeptide(L)'
;MALATCRGQHLFKFFSQPQFPTAIMAAATTILPPLHERPIKNTVVLFDVDETLTPARRAVSPEMLQLLSALRQKVAIGYVGGSDFSKQQEQLGSSSIPVTTLFDFCFAENGLTAYRLGVPLAAHSFIKWIGEEEYKKLVRFVLHYVADLEIPVKRGTFLEFRNGMVNISPIGRNASIQERKDFNKFDLEHGIRPKFIEALRKEFPHLSLTYSIGGEISFDVFPTGWDKTYCLNHLANEKNLPNGVDYTTIHFFGDKTTKGGNDYEIYSDPRTIGHSVKGPADTMAQIRETFGL
;
A
#
# COMPACT_ATOMS: atom_id res chain seq x y z
N MET A 1 -46.81 -51.15 -45.95
CA MET A 1 -46.29 -52.39 -46.58
C MET A 1 -44.79 -52.24 -46.72
N ALA A 2 -44.07 -53.26 -46.27
CA ALA A 2 -42.62 -53.29 -46.07
C ALA A 2 -41.83 -53.46 -47.38
N LEU A 3 -40.49 -53.43 -47.20
CA LEU A 3 -39.38 -53.97 -48.03
C LEU A 3 -38.51 -52.87 -48.68
N ALA A 4 -37.18 -52.91 -48.68
CA ALA A 4 -36.21 -53.78 -48.01
C ALA A 4 -34.78 -53.20 -48.20
N THR A 5 -33.99 -53.23 -47.12
CA THR A 5 -32.56 -53.58 -46.99
C THR A 5 -31.55 -53.38 -48.14
N CYS A 6 -30.37 -52.80 -47.82
CA CYS A 6 -29.11 -53.56 -47.83
C CYS A 6 -27.96 -52.87 -47.06
N ARG A 7 -27.01 -53.71 -46.61
CA ARG A 7 -25.95 -53.49 -45.61
C ARG A 7 -24.71 -52.77 -46.16
N GLY A 8 -23.95 -52.13 -45.28
CA GLY A 8 -22.55 -51.74 -45.52
C GLY A 8 -21.81 -51.47 -44.21
N GLN A 9 -20.92 -52.38 -43.82
CA GLN A 9 -20.03 -52.30 -42.66
C GLN A 9 -18.95 -51.23 -42.88
N HIS A 10 -18.63 -50.42 -41.87
CA HIS A 10 -17.31 -49.79 -41.77
C HIS A 10 -16.77 -49.86 -40.34
N LEU A 11 -15.64 -50.58 -40.26
CA LEU A 11 -14.74 -50.76 -39.14
C LEU A 11 -13.99 -49.46 -38.77
N PHE A 12 -13.73 -49.32 -37.47
CA PHE A 12 -12.53 -48.78 -36.81
C PHE A 12 -11.93 -47.45 -37.29
N LYS A 13 -11.88 -46.49 -36.35
CA LYS A 13 -10.60 -45.98 -35.80
C LYS A 13 -10.86 -45.16 -34.54
N PHE A 14 -10.62 -45.79 -33.39
CA PHE A 14 -10.36 -45.09 -32.13
C PHE A 14 -9.07 -44.29 -32.32
N PHE A 15 -9.15 -42.97 -32.32
CA PHE A 15 -7.98 -42.12 -32.12
C PHE A 15 -7.73 -42.02 -30.61
N SER A 16 -6.71 -42.73 -30.16
CA SER A 16 -6.07 -42.54 -28.86
C SER A 16 -5.54 -41.11 -28.77
N GLN A 17 -6.02 -40.35 -27.78
CA GLN A 17 -5.37 -39.12 -27.38
C GLN A 17 -4.00 -39.45 -26.75
N PRO A 18 -2.93 -38.71 -27.07
CA PRO A 18 -1.65 -38.91 -26.40
C PRO A 18 -1.79 -38.49 -24.93
N GLN A 19 -1.59 -39.45 -24.03
CA GLN A 19 -1.39 -39.22 -22.60
C GLN A 19 -0.16 -38.34 -22.42
N PHE A 20 -0.38 -37.07 -22.07
CA PHE A 20 0.68 -36.26 -21.49
C PHE A 20 0.93 -36.77 -20.06
N PRO A 21 2.19 -37.01 -19.66
CA PRO A 21 2.47 -37.44 -18.30
C PRO A 21 2.06 -36.32 -17.34
N THR A 22 1.13 -36.63 -16.45
CA THR A 22 0.74 -35.82 -15.31
C THR A 22 1.94 -35.69 -14.39
N ALA A 23 2.78 -34.68 -14.63
CA ALA A 23 3.79 -34.25 -13.69
C ALA A 23 3.06 -33.63 -12.50
N ILE A 24 2.73 -34.45 -11.51
CA ILE A 24 2.33 -33.99 -10.18
C ILE A 24 3.57 -33.37 -9.56
N MET A 25 3.81 -32.08 -9.84
CA MET A 25 4.64 -31.27 -8.97
C MET A 25 3.83 -31.00 -7.71
N ALA A 26 4.06 -31.82 -6.68
CA ALA A 26 3.62 -31.51 -5.34
C ALA A 26 4.39 -30.26 -4.86
N ALA A 27 3.84 -29.08 -5.12
CA ALA A 27 4.17 -27.91 -4.32
C ALA A 27 3.69 -28.24 -2.91
N ALA A 28 4.62 -28.37 -1.96
CA ALA A 28 4.29 -28.43 -0.56
C ALA A 28 3.65 -27.08 -0.18
N THR A 29 2.34 -26.96 -0.35
CA THR A 29 1.56 -25.88 0.24
C THR A 29 1.65 -26.08 1.74
N THR A 30 2.56 -25.37 2.40
CA THR A 30 2.50 -25.20 3.85
C THR A 30 1.09 -24.72 4.20
N ILE A 31 0.29 -25.62 4.77
CA ILE A 31 -1.08 -25.34 5.20
C ILE A 31 -0.95 -24.34 6.34
N LEU A 32 -1.21 -23.06 6.04
CA LEU A 32 -1.25 -22.01 7.04
C LEU A 32 -2.53 -22.17 7.86
N PRO A 33 -2.45 -22.19 9.22
CA PRO A 33 -3.64 -22.11 10.05
C PRO A 33 -4.50 -20.90 9.66
N PRO A 34 -5.85 -21.03 9.63
CA PRO A 34 -6.76 -19.89 9.52
C PRO A 34 -6.45 -18.80 10.54
N LEU A 35 -6.79 -17.54 10.23
CA LEU A 35 -6.46 -16.39 11.09
C LEU A 35 -6.90 -16.58 12.55
N HIS A 36 -8.10 -17.08 12.79
CA HIS A 36 -8.64 -17.35 14.13
C HIS A 36 -8.01 -18.57 14.82
N GLU A 37 -7.34 -19.44 14.06
CA GLU A 37 -6.66 -20.64 14.55
C GLU A 37 -5.17 -20.43 14.80
N ARG A 38 -4.59 -19.29 14.40
CA ARG A 38 -3.18 -18.95 14.68
C ARG A 38 -2.86 -19.17 16.18
N PRO A 39 -1.70 -19.78 16.52
CA PRO A 39 -1.34 -20.12 17.90
C PRO A 39 -1.30 -18.91 18.85
N ILE A 40 -0.72 -17.80 18.40
CA ILE A 40 -0.67 -16.56 19.18
C ILE A 40 -1.92 -15.75 18.83
N LYS A 41 -2.91 -15.82 19.72
CA LYS A 41 -4.25 -15.27 19.50
C LYS A 41 -4.25 -13.75 19.44
N ASN A 42 -5.22 -13.20 18.72
CA ASN A 42 -5.53 -11.76 18.68
C ASN A 42 -4.33 -10.87 18.29
N THR A 43 -3.33 -11.44 17.62
CA THR A 43 -2.05 -10.79 17.34
C THR A 43 -1.80 -10.69 15.85
N VAL A 44 -1.43 -9.49 15.41
CA VAL A 44 -0.97 -9.21 14.04
C VAL A 44 0.33 -8.41 14.09
N VAL A 45 1.22 -8.68 13.14
CA VAL A 45 2.47 -7.95 12.96
C VAL A 45 2.44 -7.22 11.63
N LEU A 46 2.52 -5.90 11.71
CA LEU A 46 2.61 -5.01 10.56
C LEU A 46 4.06 -4.56 10.36
N PHE A 47 4.45 -4.45 9.10
CA PHE A 47 5.78 -4.00 8.72
C PHE A 47 5.68 -2.84 7.73
N ASP A 48 6.46 -1.79 7.92
CA ASP A 48 6.91 -0.99 6.79
C ASP A 48 7.74 -1.83 5.81
N VAL A 49 7.96 -1.34 4.58
CA VAL A 49 8.66 -2.07 3.52
C VAL A 49 10.11 -1.62 3.35
N ASP A 50 10.34 -0.37 2.94
CA ASP A 50 11.66 0.16 2.59
C ASP A 50 12.50 0.42 3.85
N GLU A 51 13.72 -0.10 3.91
CA GLU A 51 14.60 -0.07 5.10
C GLU A 51 14.01 -0.78 6.35
N THR A 52 12.88 -1.46 6.21
CA THR A 52 12.28 -2.31 7.27
C THR A 52 12.28 -3.78 6.89
N LEU A 53 11.63 -4.16 5.77
CA LEU A 53 11.67 -5.52 5.24
C LEU A 53 12.76 -5.69 4.18
N THR A 54 13.06 -4.63 3.43
CA THR A 54 14.02 -4.63 2.33
C THR A 54 15.04 -3.51 2.49
N PRO A 55 16.25 -3.62 1.91
CA PRO A 55 17.09 -2.44 1.75
C PRO A 55 16.40 -1.43 0.82
N ALA A 56 16.67 -0.12 0.96
CA ALA A 56 15.98 0.92 0.20
C ALA A 56 15.90 0.61 -1.30
N ARG A 57 14.68 0.53 -1.81
CA ARG A 57 14.34 0.30 -3.23
C ARG A 57 14.97 -0.98 -3.81
N ARG A 58 15.24 -1.97 -2.97
CA ARG A 58 15.75 -3.28 -3.38
C ARG A 58 14.77 -4.39 -3.01
N ALA A 59 14.99 -5.56 -3.61
CA ALA A 59 14.20 -6.74 -3.33
C ALA A 59 14.48 -7.31 -1.93
N VAL A 60 13.48 -7.96 -1.36
CA VAL A 60 13.55 -8.68 -0.10
C VAL A 60 14.54 -9.85 -0.18
N SER A 61 15.24 -10.12 0.93
CA SER A 61 16.15 -11.27 0.99
C SER A 61 15.38 -12.59 1.17
N PRO A 62 15.91 -13.72 0.69
CA PRO A 62 15.33 -15.04 0.95
C PRO A 62 15.22 -15.36 2.45
N GLU A 63 16.19 -14.90 3.25
CA GLU A 63 16.20 -15.08 4.71
C GLU A 63 15.00 -14.39 5.37
N MET A 64 14.71 -13.14 4.98
CA MET A 64 13.55 -12.41 5.49
C MET A 64 12.25 -13.11 5.10
N LEU A 65 12.11 -13.58 3.85
CA LEU A 65 10.92 -14.33 3.42
C LEU A 65 10.71 -15.63 4.20
N GLN A 66 11.79 -16.35 4.49
CA GLN A 66 11.74 -17.56 5.33
C GLN A 66 11.29 -17.24 6.75
N LEU A 67 11.83 -16.17 7.34
CA LEU A 67 11.46 -15.72 8.68
C LEU A 67 10.00 -15.27 8.74
N LEU A 68 9.54 -14.49 7.75
CA LEU A 68 8.14 -14.06 7.64
C LEU A 68 7.21 -15.26 7.49
N SER A 69 7.58 -16.26 6.68
CA SER A 69 6.80 -17.51 6.55
C SER A 69 6.69 -18.26 7.88
N ALA A 70 7.78 -18.37 8.64
CA ALA A 70 7.78 -19.00 9.97
C ALA A 70 6.96 -18.19 10.98
N LEU A 71 7.07 -16.86 10.97
CA LEU A 71 6.28 -15.96 11.80
C LEU A 71 4.78 -16.09 11.49
N ARG A 72 4.45 -16.15 10.19
CA ARG A 72 3.07 -16.28 9.71
C ARG A 72 2.41 -17.56 10.22
N GLN A 73 3.16 -18.64 10.52
CA GLN A 73 2.58 -19.83 11.16
C GLN A 73 2.05 -19.55 12.58
N LYS A 74 2.59 -18.54 13.28
CA LYS A 74 2.28 -18.21 14.68
C LYS A 74 1.25 -17.10 14.83
N VAL A 75 1.32 -16.07 14.00
CA VAL A 75 0.52 -14.82 14.05
C VAL A 75 0.02 -14.43 12.66
N ALA A 76 -0.94 -13.51 12.59
CA ALA A 76 -1.21 -12.82 11.33
C ALA A 76 -0.07 -11.86 10.99
N ILE A 77 0.28 -11.72 9.71
CA ILE A 77 1.25 -10.73 9.25
C ILE A 77 0.72 -9.85 8.14
N GLY A 78 1.19 -8.62 8.08
CA GLY A 78 0.91 -7.73 6.96
C GLY A 78 1.99 -6.68 6.74
N TYR A 79 1.98 -6.05 5.56
CA TYR A 79 2.81 -4.87 5.31
C TYR A 79 1.93 -3.63 5.15
N VAL A 80 2.51 -2.46 5.42
CA VAL A 80 1.93 -1.15 5.13
C VAL A 80 2.98 -0.22 4.54
N GLY A 81 2.74 0.25 3.31
CA GLY A 81 3.65 1.17 2.63
C GLY A 81 2.91 2.29 1.90
N GLY A 82 3.55 3.45 1.80
CA GLY A 82 2.97 4.61 1.09
C GLY A 82 3.04 4.53 -0.44
N SER A 83 3.84 3.61 -0.96
CA SER A 83 3.94 3.30 -2.38
C SER A 83 2.70 2.57 -2.91
N ASP A 84 2.51 2.63 -4.23
CA ASP A 84 1.49 1.87 -4.94
C ASP A 84 1.81 0.36 -4.93
N PHE A 85 0.79 -0.45 -5.21
CA PHE A 85 0.89 -1.90 -5.12
C PHE A 85 1.97 -2.50 -6.05
N SER A 86 2.23 -1.87 -7.20
CA SER A 86 3.21 -2.37 -8.17
C SER A 86 4.63 -2.39 -7.60
N LYS A 87 5.01 -1.36 -6.84
CA LYS A 87 6.30 -1.30 -6.15
C LYS A 87 6.42 -2.36 -5.07
N GLN A 88 5.33 -2.61 -4.33
CA GLN A 88 5.33 -3.67 -3.32
C GLN A 88 5.48 -5.06 -3.94
N GLN A 89 4.86 -5.27 -5.10
CA GLN A 89 5.05 -6.48 -5.89
C GLN A 89 6.50 -6.65 -6.38
N GLU A 90 7.17 -5.56 -6.79
CA GLU A 90 8.58 -5.58 -7.20
C GLU A 90 9.53 -5.89 -6.02
N GLN A 91 9.27 -5.32 -4.85
CA GLN A 91 10.17 -5.44 -3.70
C GLN A 91 9.99 -6.73 -2.90
N LEU A 92 8.74 -7.15 -2.66
CA LEU A 92 8.43 -8.26 -1.76
C LEU A 92 8.04 -9.55 -2.50
N GLY A 93 7.50 -9.43 -3.71
CA GLY A 93 7.08 -10.56 -4.53
C GLY A 93 8.09 -10.89 -5.63
N SER A 94 7.61 -11.59 -6.65
CA SER A 94 8.34 -11.83 -7.90
C SER A 94 7.36 -11.91 -9.07
N SER A 95 7.86 -12.05 -10.30
CA SER A 95 7.00 -12.28 -11.48
C SER A 95 6.17 -13.56 -11.39
N SER A 96 6.61 -14.55 -10.60
CA SER A 96 5.94 -15.83 -10.40
C SER A 96 5.18 -15.93 -9.08
N ILE A 97 5.42 -15.02 -8.13
CA ILE A 97 4.84 -15.06 -6.78
C ILE A 97 4.16 -13.71 -6.49
N PRO A 98 2.82 -13.66 -6.50
CA PRO A 98 2.08 -12.47 -6.11
C PRO A 98 2.34 -12.13 -4.64
N VAL A 99 2.68 -10.88 -4.33
CA VAL A 99 2.97 -10.43 -2.95
C VAL A 99 1.78 -10.67 -2.01
N THR A 100 0.56 -10.66 -2.53
CA THR A 100 -0.67 -10.94 -1.77
C THR A 100 -0.78 -12.37 -1.26
N THR A 101 0.05 -13.28 -1.75
CA THR A 101 0.13 -14.66 -1.24
C THR A 101 1.12 -14.78 -0.09
N LEU A 102 2.01 -13.80 0.12
CA LEU A 102 3.08 -13.83 1.13
C LEU A 102 2.61 -13.31 2.50
N PHE A 103 1.61 -12.43 2.51
CA PHE A 103 1.07 -11.81 3.72
C PHE A 103 -0.42 -12.09 3.88
N ASP A 104 -0.91 -12.00 5.12
CA ASP A 104 -2.36 -12.07 5.38
C ASP A 104 -3.04 -10.76 5.03
N PHE A 105 -2.36 -9.64 5.29
CA PHE A 105 -2.83 -8.29 4.95
C PHE A 105 -1.79 -7.54 4.11
N CYS A 106 -2.24 -6.90 3.03
CA CYS A 106 -1.37 -6.10 2.17
C CYS A 106 -1.95 -4.69 2.07
N PHE A 107 -1.26 -3.69 2.59
CA PHE A 107 -1.71 -2.31 2.60
C PHE A 107 -0.78 -1.43 1.76
N ALA A 108 -1.13 -1.23 0.49
CA ALA A 108 -0.49 -0.25 -0.38
C ALA A 108 -1.18 1.11 -0.22
N GLU A 109 -0.45 2.19 -0.53
CA GLU A 109 -0.92 3.57 -0.35
C GLU A 109 -1.50 3.79 1.06
N ASN A 110 -0.75 3.39 2.10
CA ASN A 110 -1.14 3.45 3.52
C ASN A 110 -2.41 2.64 3.88
N GLY A 111 -2.87 1.75 3.00
CA GLY A 111 -4.07 0.93 3.19
C GLY A 111 -5.28 1.40 2.40
N LEU A 112 -5.16 2.39 1.52
CA LEU A 112 -6.23 2.74 0.58
C LEU A 112 -6.47 1.63 -0.45
N THR A 113 -5.39 1.00 -0.88
CA THR A 113 -5.41 -0.24 -1.64
C THR A 113 -5.06 -1.37 -0.68
N ALA A 114 -6.05 -2.19 -0.32
CA ALA A 114 -5.91 -3.22 0.70
C ALA A 114 -6.31 -4.60 0.19
N TYR A 115 -5.57 -5.64 0.62
CA TYR A 115 -5.93 -7.04 0.40
C TYR A 115 -5.95 -7.80 1.72
N ARG A 116 -6.88 -8.75 1.81
CA ARG A 116 -7.01 -9.73 2.89
C ARG A 116 -6.95 -11.13 2.30
N LEU A 117 -5.95 -11.92 2.68
CA LEU A 117 -5.76 -13.30 2.22
C LEU A 117 -5.84 -13.42 0.69
N GLY A 118 -5.17 -12.52 -0.04
CA GLY A 118 -5.21 -12.50 -1.51
C GLY A 118 -6.40 -11.76 -2.12
N VAL A 119 -7.46 -11.48 -1.36
CA VAL A 119 -8.71 -10.89 -1.85
C VAL A 119 -8.70 -9.38 -1.63
N PRO A 120 -8.98 -8.55 -2.65
CA PRO A 120 -9.05 -7.10 -2.50
C PRO A 120 -10.20 -6.71 -1.55
N LEU A 121 -9.91 -5.79 -0.63
CA LEU A 121 -10.91 -5.13 0.20
C LEU A 121 -11.50 -3.92 -0.54
N ALA A 122 -12.62 -3.39 -0.02
CA ALA A 122 -13.24 -2.21 -0.60
C ALA A 122 -12.26 -1.02 -0.60
N ALA A 123 -11.90 -0.56 -1.80
CA ALA A 123 -11.00 0.57 -1.96
C ALA A 123 -11.71 1.88 -1.58
N HIS A 124 -11.12 2.61 -0.65
CA HIS A 124 -11.46 3.98 -0.36
C HIS A 124 -10.60 4.90 -1.25
N SER A 125 -11.20 5.95 -1.77
CA SER A 125 -10.52 6.92 -2.63
C SER A 125 -10.82 8.33 -2.17
N PHE A 126 -9.89 9.25 -2.42
CA PHE A 126 -10.00 10.65 -2.02
C PHE A 126 -11.32 11.24 -2.51
N ILE A 127 -11.68 10.99 -3.77
CA ILE A 127 -12.91 11.49 -4.39
C ILE A 127 -14.18 10.93 -3.72
N LYS A 128 -14.17 9.68 -3.26
CA LYS A 128 -15.29 9.11 -2.51
C LYS A 128 -15.42 9.72 -1.11
N TRP A 129 -14.31 10.09 -0.48
CA TRP A 129 -14.31 10.71 0.85
C TRP A 129 -14.73 12.19 0.79
N ILE A 130 -14.12 12.98 -0.11
CA ILE A 130 -14.38 14.41 -0.21
C ILE A 130 -15.70 14.72 -0.94
N GLY A 131 -16.10 13.88 -1.90
CA GLY A 131 -17.22 14.12 -2.79
C GLY A 131 -16.90 15.11 -3.93
N GLU A 132 -17.57 14.92 -5.08
CA GLU A 132 -17.35 15.72 -6.29
C GLU A 132 -17.57 17.23 -6.07
N GLU A 133 -18.57 17.61 -5.29
CA GLU A 133 -18.91 19.03 -5.07
C GLU A 133 -17.80 19.78 -4.32
N GLU A 134 -17.28 19.22 -3.23
CA GLU A 134 -16.17 19.84 -2.48
C GLU A 134 -14.85 19.71 -3.26
N TYR A 135 -14.63 18.61 -3.98
CA TYR A 135 -13.45 18.46 -4.83
C TYR A 135 -13.39 19.53 -5.94
N LYS A 136 -14.52 19.81 -6.61
CA LYS A 136 -14.60 20.87 -7.62
C LYS A 136 -14.27 22.25 -7.02
N LYS A 137 -14.70 22.53 -5.79
CA LYS A 137 -14.35 23.78 -5.08
C LYS A 137 -12.85 23.84 -4.80
N LEU A 138 -12.26 22.76 -4.28
CA LEU A 138 -10.82 22.64 -4.03
C LEU A 138 -10.01 22.87 -5.32
N VAL A 139 -10.33 22.16 -6.40
CA VAL A 139 -9.64 22.30 -7.69
C VAL A 139 -9.73 23.72 -8.22
N ARG A 140 -10.93 24.32 -8.22
CA ARG A 140 -11.13 25.71 -8.68
C ARG A 140 -10.29 26.69 -7.86
N PHE A 141 -10.28 26.56 -6.54
CA PHE A 141 -9.46 27.41 -5.68
C PHE A 141 -7.97 27.26 -6.00
N VAL A 142 -7.48 26.03 -6.10
CA VAL A 142 -6.07 25.76 -6.42
C VAL A 142 -5.68 26.36 -7.76
N LEU A 143 -6.50 26.18 -8.80
CA LEU A 143 -6.21 26.70 -10.13
C LEU A 143 -6.22 28.23 -10.19
N HIS A 144 -7.17 28.89 -9.53
CA HIS A 144 -7.15 30.36 -9.42
C HIS A 144 -5.94 30.86 -8.64
N TYR A 145 -5.64 30.24 -7.49
CA TYR A 145 -4.47 30.62 -6.69
C TYR A 145 -3.17 30.47 -7.49
N VAL A 146 -3.00 29.37 -8.24
CA VAL A 146 -1.84 29.18 -9.12
C VAL A 146 -1.81 30.20 -10.26
N ALA A 147 -2.95 30.58 -10.82
CA ALA A 147 -3.02 31.60 -11.87
C ALA A 147 -2.50 32.95 -11.38
N ASP A 148 -2.92 33.38 -10.20
CA ASP A 148 -2.59 34.68 -9.60
C ASP A 148 -1.22 34.70 -8.90
N LEU A 149 -0.59 33.54 -8.71
CA LEU A 149 0.70 33.44 -8.01
C LEU A 149 1.85 34.00 -8.86
N GLU A 150 2.58 34.96 -8.34
CA GLU A 150 3.78 35.50 -8.98
C GLU A 150 5.02 34.66 -8.60
N ILE A 151 5.53 33.89 -9.56
CA ILE A 151 6.78 33.11 -9.45
C ILE A 151 7.57 33.20 -10.76
N PRO A 152 8.91 33.08 -10.73
CA PRO A 152 9.74 33.29 -11.92
C PRO A 152 9.43 32.37 -13.09
N VAL A 153 8.93 31.16 -12.81
CA VAL A 153 8.70 30.11 -13.80
C VAL A 153 7.41 29.36 -13.48
N LYS A 154 6.55 29.18 -14.49
CA LYS A 154 5.40 28.25 -14.48
C LYS A 154 5.53 27.25 -15.63
N ARG A 155 5.11 26.00 -15.40
CA ARG A 155 5.13 24.91 -16.37
C ARG A 155 3.73 24.31 -16.50
N GLY A 156 3.55 23.05 -16.12
CA GLY A 156 2.29 22.32 -16.24
C GLY A 156 2.18 21.22 -15.18
N THR A 157 0.99 20.61 -15.08
CA THR A 157 0.63 19.67 -14.00
C THR A 157 0.78 20.32 -12.63
N PHE A 158 0.01 21.39 -12.40
CA PHE A 158 -0.04 22.11 -11.13
C PHE A 158 -0.84 21.38 -10.05
N LEU A 159 -1.80 20.56 -10.47
CA LEU A 159 -2.62 19.70 -9.64
C LEU A 159 -2.62 18.31 -10.27
N GLU A 160 -2.16 17.30 -9.53
CA GLU A 160 -2.15 15.89 -9.94
C GLU A 160 -3.04 15.11 -8.99
N PHE A 161 -4.16 14.60 -9.52
CA PHE A 161 -5.07 13.74 -8.76
C PHE A 161 -4.50 12.32 -8.66
N ARG A 162 -4.54 11.75 -7.45
CA ARG A 162 -4.18 10.37 -7.16
C ARG A 162 -5.31 9.71 -6.37
N ASN A 163 -5.28 8.38 -6.25
CA ASN A 163 -6.32 7.65 -5.54
C ASN A 163 -6.47 8.12 -4.08
N GLY A 164 -5.34 8.36 -3.39
CA GLY A 164 -5.33 8.76 -1.99
C GLY A 164 -5.25 10.25 -1.68
N MET A 165 -4.93 11.07 -2.66
CA MET A 165 -4.50 12.44 -2.40
C MET A 165 -4.50 13.28 -3.66
N VAL A 166 -4.24 14.56 -3.48
CA VAL A 166 -3.90 15.49 -4.55
C VAL A 166 -2.50 16.02 -4.30
N ASN A 167 -1.62 15.95 -5.30
CA ASN A 167 -0.33 16.63 -5.25
C ASN A 167 -0.47 18.01 -5.93
N ILE A 168 -0.06 19.07 -5.24
CA ILE A 168 -0.11 20.44 -5.73
C ILE A 168 1.31 20.97 -5.89
N SER A 169 1.63 21.50 -7.07
CA SER A 169 2.94 22.05 -7.42
C SER A 169 2.78 23.46 -8.00
N PRO A 170 3.23 24.52 -7.33
CA PRO A 170 3.07 25.90 -7.82
C PRO A 170 3.77 26.17 -9.15
N ILE A 171 5.01 25.66 -9.31
CA ILE A 171 5.73 25.71 -10.59
C ILE A 171 5.18 24.72 -11.62
N GLY A 172 4.55 23.62 -11.17
CA GLY A 172 4.06 22.53 -11.99
C GLY A 172 5.06 21.36 -12.11
N ARG A 173 4.56 20.11 -12.10
CA ARG A 173 5.39 18.89 -12.14
C ARG A 173 6.13 18.69 -13.47
N ASN A 174 5.76 19.37 -14.55
CA ASN A 174 6.53 19.32 -15.80
C ASN A 174 7.85 20.11 -15.75
N ALA A 175 8.20 20.75 -14.62
CA ALA A 175 9.47 21.44 -14.45
C ALA A 175 10.68 20.51 -14.62
N SER A 176 11.71 21.03 -15.31
CA SER A 176 13.00 20.36 -15.47
C SER A 176 13.73 20.23 -14.14
N ILE A 177 14.75 19.37 -14.06
CA ILE A 177 15.54 19.18 -12.84
C ILE A 177 16.15 20.49 -12.35
N GLN A 178 16.64 21.33 -13.27
CA GLN A 178 17.23 22.62 -12.90
C GLN A 178 16.16 23.59 -12.38
N GLU A 179 15.02 23.67 -13.06
CA GLU A 179 13.88 24.51 -12.65
C GLU A 179 13.33 24.12 -11.27
N ARG A 180 13.33 22.82 -10.95
CA ARG A 180 12.92 22.33 -9.62
C ARG A 180 13.85 22.81 -8.52
N LYS A 181 15.16 22.73 -8.75
CA LYS A 181 16.18 23.23 -7.80
C LYS A 181 16.06 24.73 -7.61
N ASP A 182 15.86 25.47 -8.69
CA ASP A 182 15.74 26.94 -8.64
C ASP A 182 14.44 27.36 -7.95
N PHE A 183 13.33 26.68 -8.23
CA PHE A 183 12.07 26.88 -7.50
C PHE A 183 12.22 26.55 -6.02
N ASN A 184 12.90 25.46 -5.65
CA ASN A 184 13.07 25.10 -4.25
C ASN A 184 13.84 26.18 -3.48
N LYS A 185 14.89 26.76 -4.07
CA LYS A 185 15.61 27.91 -3.50
C LYS A 185 14.69 29.12 -3.34
N PHE A 186 13.95 29.45 -4.40
CA PHE A 186 13.01 30.57 -4.41
C PHE A 186 11.91 30.40 -3.34
N ASP A 187 11.36 29.18 -3.21
CA ASP A 187 10.35 28.83 -2.22
C ASP A 187 10.87 28.90 -0.78
N LEU A 188 12.10 28.48 -0.52
CA LEU A 188 12.72 28.60 0.80
C LEU A 188 12.90 30.06 1.22
N GLU A 189 13.19 30.95 0.27
CA GLU A 189 13.34 32.38 0.52
C GLU A 189 11.99 33.10 0.67
N HIS A 190 11.00 32.76 -0.17
CA HIS A 190 9.73 33.50 -0.29
C HIS A 190 8.54 32.84 0.41
N GLY A 191 8.67 31.58 0.83
CA GLY A 191 7.64 30.80 1.52
C GLY A 191 6.40 30.51 0.68
N ILE A 192 6.56 30.15 -0.60
CA ILE A 192 5.44 29.97 -1.54
C ILE A 192 4.50 28.84 -1.12
N ARG A 193 5.01 27.62 -0.92
CA ARG A 193 4.23 26.43 -0.52
C ARG A 193 3.59 26.62 0.86
N PRO A 194 4.30 27.09 1.92
CA PRO A 194 3.67 27.39 3.21
C PRO A 194 2.49 28.37 3.11
N LYS A 195 2.66 29.50 2.39
CA LYS A 195 1.58 30.50 2.20
C LYS A 195 0.38 29.93 1.45
N PHE A 196 0.63 29.09 0.46
CA PHE A 196 -0.44 28.40 -0.27
C PHE A 196 -1.21 27.43 0.64
N ILE A 197 -0.49 26.64 1.45
CA ILE A 197 -1.12 25.75 2.44
C ILE A 197 -1.96 26.54 3.46
N GLU A 198 -1.47 27.68 3.94
CA GLU A 198 -2.26 28.54 4.83
C GLU A 198 -3.53 29.09 4.18
N ALA A 199 -3.46 29.47 2.90
CA ALA A 199 -4.64 29.90 2.15
C ALA A 199 -5.65 28.76 2.00
N LEU A 200 -5.20 27.55 1.68
CA LEU A 200 -6.04 26.35 1.61
C LEU A 200 -6.72 26.04 2.95
N ARG A 201 -5.98 26.12 4.06
CA ARG A 201 -6.53 25.89 5.41
C ARG A 201 -7.60 26.92 5.78
N LYS A 202 -7.43 28.18 5.37
CA LYS A 202 -8.41 29.25 5.61
C LYS A 202 -9.67 29.08 4.76
N GLU A 203 -9.54 28.61 3.53
CA GLU A 203 -10.67 28.41 2.62
C GLU A 203 -11.48 27.15 2.94
N PHE A 204 -10.80 26.07 3.34
CA PHE A 204 -11.43 24.76 3.59
C PHE A 204 -11.29 24.29 5.05
N PRO A 205 -11.64 25.10 6.06
CA PRO A 205 -11.49 24.71 7.46
C PRO A 205 -12.45 23.57 7.86
N HIS A 206 -13.53 23.39 7.10
CA HIS A 206 -14.50 22.30 7.28
C HIS A 206 -14.02 20.97 6.73
N LEU A 207 -13.02 20.96 5.84
CA LEU A 207 -12.42 19.73 5.34
C LEU A 207 -11.26 19.36 6.25
N SER A 208 -11.33 18.20 6.90
CA SER A 208 -10.24 17.67 7.72
C SER A 208 -9.11 17.17 6.82
N LEU A 209 -8.33 18.10 6.27
CA LEU A 209 -7.23 17.84 5.36
C LEU A 209 -5.88 18.04 6.08
N THR A 210 -4.96 17.14 5.78
CA THR A 210 -3.54 17.24 6.11
C THR A 210 -2.76 17.68 4.87
N TYR A 211 -1.75 18.52 5.09
CA TYR A 211 -0.91 19.11 4.06
C TYR A 211 0.54 18.77 4.37
N SER A 212 1.24 18.13 3.43
CA SER A 212 2.63 17.71 3.62
C SER A 212 3.52 18.27 2.53
N ILE A 213 4.44 19.17 2.87
CA ILE A 213 5.45 19.66 1.92
C ILE A 213 6.46 18.53 1.67
N GLY A 214 6.58 18.12 0.41
CA GLY A 214 7.43 17.00 0.01
C GLY A 214 8.27 17.33 -1.22
N GLY A 215 9.56 17.01 -1.14
CA GLY A 215 10.52 17.24 -2.23
C GLY A 215 10.73 18.72 -2.55
N GLU A 216 11.12 18.99 -3.80
CA GLU A 216 11.59 20.32 -4.21
C GLU A 216 10.46 21.29 -4.63
N ILE A 217 9.33 20.78 -5.11
CA ILE A 217 8.35 21.63 -5.84
C ILE A 217 6.90 21.54 -5.39
N SER A 218 6.54 20.55 -4.58
CA SER A 218 5.13 20.23 -4.34
C SER A 218 4.80 20.04 -2.87
N PHE A 219 3.51 19.92 -2.59
CA PHE A 219 2.99 19.41 -1.34
C PHE A 219 1.77 18.53 -1.62
N ASP A 220 1.56 17.53 -0.76
CA ASP A 220 0.44 16.60 -0.83
C ASP A 220 -0.71 17.10 0.04
N VAL A 221 -1.95 16.92 -0.44
CA VAL A 221 -3.20 17.22 0.25
C VAL A 221 -4.02 15.94 0.32
N PHE A 222 -4.33 15.51 1.53
CA PHE A 222 -5.06 14.26 1.79
C PHE A 222 -5.89 14.38 3.07
N PRO A 223 -6.89 13.52 3.29
CA PRO A 223 -7.69 13.54 4.49
C PRO A 223 -6.82 13.24 5.71
N THR A 224 -7.02 13.96 6.81
CA THR A 224 -6.31 13.72 8.06
C THR A 224 -6.52 12.27 8.51
N GLY A 225 -5.42 11.61 8.89
CA GLY A 225 -5.41 10.19 9.24
C GLY A 225 -5.23 9.24 8.06
N TRP A 226 -4.95 9.74 6.85
CA TRP A 226 -4.53 8.91 5.68
C TRP A 226 -3.00 8.71 5.62
N ASP A 227 -2.34 8.83 6.77
CA ASP A 227 -1.03 8.23 7.03
C ASP A 227 -1.17 6.71 7.28
N LYS A 228 -0.10 6.04 7.70
CA LYS A 228 -0.10 4.58 7.91
C LYS A 228 -1.13 4.10 8.92
N THR A 229 -1.60 4.94 9.85
CA THR A 229 -2.67 4.59 10.79
C THR A 229 -4.00 4.25 10.10
N TYR A 230 -4.18 4.67 8.84
CA TYR A 230 -5.37 4.35 8.05
C TYR A 230 -5.60 2.84 7.93
N CYS A 231 -4.54 2.05 7.77
CA CYS A 231 -4.66 0.60 7.61
C CYS A 231 -5.23 -0.09 8.85
N LEU A 232 -5.09 0.52 10.03
CA LEU A 232 -5.61 -0.01 11.29
C LEU A 232 -7.15 -0.08 11.30
N ASN A 233 -7.82 0.71 10.45
CA ASN A 233 -9.27 0.63 10.29
C ASN A 233 -9.70 -0.72 9.67
N HIS A 234 -8.90 -1.27 8.74
CA HIS A 234 -9.16 -2.59 8.17
C HIS A 234 -9.02 -3.68 9.23
N LEU A 235 -7.98 -3.61 10.06
CA LEU A 235 -7.76 -4.55 11.16
C LEU A 235 -8.85 -4.44 12.22
N ALA A 236 -9.28 -3.23 12.59
CA ALA A 236 -10.35 -3.03 13.57
C ALA A 236 -11.70 -3.60 13.09
N ASN A 237 -11.93 -3.64 11.77
CA ASN A 237 -13.13 -4.19 11.17
C ASN A 237 -13.09 -5.74 11.06
N GLU A 238 -11.94 -6.39 11.24
CA GLU A 238 -11.82 -7.85 11.12
C GLU A 238 -12.77 -8.59 12.05
N LYS A 239 -12.99 -8.12 13.28
CA LYS A 239 -13.92 -8.74 14.24
C LYS A 239 -15.37 -8.82 13.74
N ASN A 240 -15.75 -8.01 12.75
CA ASN A 240 -17.08 -8.00 12.18
C ASN A 240 -17.23 -8.97 11.00
N LEU A 241 -16.14 -9.59 10.55
CA LEU A 241 -16.15 -10.52 9.43
C LEU A 241 -16.35 -11.97 9.90
N PRO A 242 -16.91 -12.86 9.05
CA PRO A 242 -16.91 -14.29 9.31
C PRO A 242 -15.48 -14.81 9.52
N ASN A 243 -15.27 -15.58 10.59
CA ASN A 243 -13.94 -16.09 10.99
C ASN A 243 -12.90 -14.98 11.22
N GLY A 244 -13.38 -13.77 11.51
CA GLY A 244 -12.59 -12.61 11.85
C GLY A 244 -11.94 -12.71 13.22
N VAL A 245 -10.92 -11.89 13.44
CA VAL A 245 -10.17 -11.82 14.70
C VAL A 245 -10.24 -10.41 15.22
N ASP A 246 -10.52 -10.25 16.51
CA ASP A 246 -10.37 -8.96 17.19
C ASP A 246 -8.89 -8.78 17.58
N TYR A 247 -8.13 -8.03 16.76
CA TYR A 247 -6.71 -7.83 17.00
C TYR A 247 -6.47 -6.83 18.14
N THR A 248 -6.19 -7.37 19.33
CA THR A 248 -5.88 -6.58 20.54
C THR A 248 -4.38 -6.31 20.68
N THR A 249 -3.54 -7.06 19.97
CA THR A 249 -2.07 -6.90 19.97
C THR A 249 -1.61 -6.64 18.53
N ILE A 250 -1.25 -5.41 18.22
CA ILE A 250 -0.79 -5.00 16.89
C ILE A 250 0.67 -4.57 17.01
N HIS A 251 1.60 -5.40 16.59
CA HIS A 251 3.00 -5.00 16.48
C HIS A 251 3.18 -4.20 15.19
N PHE A 252 3.96 -3.12 15.23
CA PHE A 252 4.36 -2.39 14.04
C PHE A 252 5.88 -2.19 14.01
N PHE A 253 6.52 -2.57 12.91
CA PHE A 253 7.95 -2.36 12.67
C PHE A 253 8.16 -1.29 11.60
N GLY A 254 9.03 -0.30 11.86
CA GLY A 254 9.35 0.76 10.89
C GLY A 254 10.70 1.44 11.15
N ASP A 255 11.30 2.02 10.11
CA ASP A 255 12.61 2.69 10.17
C ASP A 255 12.50 4.18 10.54
N LYS A 256 11.40 4.84 10.16
CA LYS A 256 11.22 6.29 10.28
C LYS A 256 10.21 6.67 11.36
N THR A 257 10.45 6.18 12.56
CA THR A 257 9.53 6.30 13.70
C THR A 257 9.71 7.59 14.52
N THR A 258 10.64 8.47 14.14
CA THR A 258 10.81 9.79 14.77
C THR A 258 9.86 10.82 14.16
N LYS A 259 9.46 11.85 14.92
CA LYS A 259 8.54 12.90 14.45
C LYS A 259 8.95 13.48 13.09
N GLY A 260 8.03 13.43 12.13
CA GLY A 260 8.25 13.84 10.73
C GLY A 260 8.65 12.71 9.78
N GLY A 261 8.96 11.53 10.31
CA GLY A 261 9.06 10.29 9.53
C GLY A 261 7.68 9.71 9.24
N ASN A 262 7.54 8.96 8.14
CA ASN A 262 6.26 8.41 7.67
C ASN A 262 5.75 7.22 8.49
N ASP A 263 6.53 6.74 9.46
CA ASP A 263 6.12 5.70 10.41
C ASP A 263 5.71 6.28 11.77
N TYR A 264 5.97 7.56 12.02
CA TYR A 264 5.79 8.17 13.34
C TYR A 264 4.37 8.01 13.86
N GLU A 265 3.36 8.29 13.02
CA GLU A 265 1.96 8.26 13.42
C GLU A 265 1.51 6.85 13.79
N ILE A 266 1.83 5.83 12.97
CA ILE A 266 1.45 4.44 13.27
C ILE A 266 2.27 3.87 14.42
N TYR A 267 3.56 4.18 14.53
CA TYR A 267 4.42 3.76 15.63
C TYR A 267 3.94 4.32 16.98
N SER A 268 3.45 5.56 16.98
CA SER A 268 2.98 6.26 18.18
C SER A 268 1.50 6.04 18.48
N ASP A 269 0.76 5.36 17.60
CA ASP A 269 -0.66 5.11 17.78
C ASP A 269 -0.87 4.15 18.97
N PRO A 270 -1.76 4.49 19.93
CA PRO A 270 -1.97 3.69 21.14
C PRO A 270 -2.50 2.27 20.88
N ARG A 271 -2.99 1.99 19.66
CA ARG A 271 -3.39 0.64 19.23
C ARG A 271 -2.21 -0.27 18.92
N THR A 272 -1.00 0.29 18.78
CA THR A 272 0.18 -0.45 18.34
C THR A 272 1.23 -0.60 19.42
N ILE A 273 2.01 -1.67 19.31
CA ILE A 273 3.29 -1.87 19.99
C ILE A 273 4.36 -1.60 18.93
N GLY A 274 4.90 -0.38 18.93
CA GLY A 274 5.87 0.09 17.96
C GLY A 274 7.29 -0.43 18.20
N HIS A 275 7.93 -0.92 17.15
CA HIS A 275 9.31 -1.40 17.09
C HIS A 275 10.07 -0.52 16.09
N SER A 276 11.03 0.27 16.59
CA SER A 276 11.90 1.05 15.71
C SER A 276 13.07 0.18 15.27
N VAL A 277 13.33 0.15 13.96
CA VAL A 277 14.41 -0.64 13.37
C VAL A 277 15.39 0.24 12.62
N LYS A 278 16.64 -0.22 12.50
CA LYS A 278 17.68 0.46 11.71
C LYS A 278 17.81 -0.06 10.29
N GLY A 279 17.07 -1.11 9.93
CA GLY A 279 17.26 -1.86 8.70
C GLY A 279 16.68 -3.27 8.77
N PRO A 280 16.64 -4.02 7.66
CA PRO A 280 16.11 -5.38 7.61
C PRO A 280 16.79 -6.38 8.56
N ALA A 281 18.09 -6.23 8.81
CA ALA A 281 18.81 -7.11 9.74
C ALA A 281 18.34 -6.91 11.20
N ASP A 282 18.06 -5.67 11.58
CA ASP A 282 17.54 -5.32 12.90
C ASP A 282 16.10 -5.82 13.05
N THR A 283 15.26 -5.65 12.01
CA THR A 283 13.91 -6.24 11.95
C THR A 283 13.94 -7.75 12.18
N MET A 284 14.83 -8.49 11.50
CA MET A 284 14.94 -9.94 11.71
C MET A 284 15.36 -10.30 13.13
N ALA A 285 16.31 -9.57 13.72
CA ALA A 285 16.76 -9.81 15.09
C ALA A 285 15.62 -9.61 16.09
N GLN A 286 14.89 -8.50 15.98
CA GLN A 286 13.77 -8.19 16.87
C GLN A 286 12.58 -9.16 16.69
N ILE A 287 12.29 -9.63 15.46
CA ILE A 287 11.28 -10.68 15.24
C ILE A 287 11.68 -11.98 15.96
N ARG A 288 12.93 -12.42 15.81
CA ARG A 288 13.42 -13.65 16.44
C ARG A 288 13.33 -13.59 17.96
N GLU A 289 13.75 -12.48 18.53
CA GLU A 289 13.65 -12.22 19.98
C GLU A 289 12.18 -12.21 20.45
N THR A 290 11.32 -11.46 19.77
CA THR A 290 9.93 -11.25 20.19
C THR A 290 9.07 -12.52 20.09
N PHE A 291 9.29 -13.34 19.05
CA PHE A 291 8.42 -14.49 18.73
C PHE A 291 9.09 -15.86 18.94
N GLY A 292 10.33 -15.89 19.41
CA GLY A 292 11.10 -17.12 19.66
C GLY A 292 11.27 -17.94 18.39
N LEU A 293 11.83 -17.32 17.35
CA LEU A 293 12.07 -17.90 16.01
C LEU A 293 13.57 -18.07 15.72
#